data_AF-A0A845RLQ6-F1
#
_entry.id   AF-A0A845RLQ6-F1
#
_cell.length_a   1.000
_cell.length_b   1.000
_cell.length_c   1.000
_cell.angle_alpha   90.00
_cell.angle_beta   90.00
_cell.angle_gamma   90.00
#
_symmetry.space_group_name_H-M   'P 1'
#
loop_
_entity.id
_entity.type
_entity.pdbx_description
1 polymer ?
#
loop_
_entity_poly.entity_id
_entity_poly.type
_entity_poly.pdbx_seq_one_letter_code
_entity_poly.pdbx_strand_id
1 'polypeptide(L)'
;SNKADKGLLPEYNLQPVPADWTPGWSAYYKDDFGVVRVHVSLNYTGADDASSGKKQLVLGVLPEGYRPRYTVEIGGHFRIAGETEVQTVYGGIGNDGRVFLWAPGAGIKANMRVCAMGYFIAAH
;
A
#
# COMPACT_ATOMS: atom_id res chain seq x y z
N SER A 1 31.78 4.28 14.18
CA SER A 1 31.08 3.20 13.45
C SER A 1 29.98 3.85 12.63
N ASN A 2 30.12 3.86 11.31
CA ASN A 2 29.19 4.51 10.39
C ASN A 2 27.80 3.87 10.53
N LYS A 3 26.79 4.66 10.90
CA LYS A 3 25.36 4.26 10.91
C LYS A 3 24.80 3.94 9.51
N ALA A 4 25.63 3.99 8.46
CA ALA A 4 25.24 3.75 7.07
C ALA A 4 25.23 2.26 6.67
N ASP A 5 25.84 1.37 7.46
CA ASP A 5 25.96 -0.07 7.15
C ASP A 5 25.06 -0.96 8.01
N LYS A 6 23.89 -0.47 8.46
CA LYS A 6 22.84 -1.39 8.93
C LYS A 6 22.17 -1.97 7.70
N GLY A 7 22.67 -3.15 7.33
CA GLY A 7 22.35 -3.88 6.11
C GLY A 7 20.87 -3.88 5.75
N LEU A 8 20.64 -3.96 4.44
CA LEU A 8 19.35 -4.18 3.79
C LEU A 8 18.38 -4.90 4.72
N LEU A 9 17.53 -4.11 5.38
CA LEU A 9 16.55 -4.63 6.33
C LEU A 9 15.60 -5.53 5.52
N PRO A 10 15.19 -6.69 6.06
CA PRO A 10 14.43 -7.66 5.28
C PRO A 10 13.14 -7.01 4.78
N GLU A 11 13.07 -6.80 3.45
CA GLU A 11 11.88 -6.32 2.77
C GLU A 11 10.90 -7.49 2.65
N TYR A 12 9.76 -7.38 3.32
CA TYR A 12 8.71 -8.39 3.25
C TYR A 12 7.61 -7.95 2.31
N ASN A 13 7.16 -8.87 1.45
CA ASN A 13 5.99 -8.64 0.63
C ASN A 13 4.73 -8.52 1.50
N LEU A 14 3.92 -7.50 1.23
CA LEU A 14 2.62 -7.36 1.87
C LEU A 14 1.66 -8.44 1.34
N GLN A 15 0.97 -9.14 2.25
CA GLN A 15 0.04 -10.23 1.92
C GLN A 15 -1.24 -10.12 2.76
N PRO A 16 -2.38 -10.67 2.29
CA PRO A 16 -2.60 -11.20 0.95
C PRO A 16 -2.64 -10.10 -0.10
N VAL A 17 -2.36 -10.45 -1.37
CA VAL A 17 -2.62 -9.57 -2.51
C VAL A 17 -4.11 -9.69 -2.90
N PRO A 18 -4.79 -8.59 -3.24
CA PRO A 18 -6.20 -8.64 -3.65
C PRO A 18 -6.40 -9.43 -4.95
N ALA A 19 -7.61 -9.98 -5.14
CA ALA A 19 -7.97 -10.66 -6.39
C ALA A 19 -7.81 -9.72 -7.59
N ASP A 20 -7.35 -10.27 -8.72
CA ASP A 20 -7.08 -9.52 -9.96
C ASP A 20 -5.96 -8.47 -9.85
N TRP A 21 -5.16 -8.52 -8.79
CA TRP A 21 -3.96 -7.71 -8.63
C TRP A 21 -2.72 -8.60 -8.56
N THR A 22 -1.64 -8.11 -9.17
CA THR A 22 -0.31 -8.72 -9.07
C THR A 22 0.64 -7.77 -8.35
N PRO A 23 1.48 -8.28 -7.44
CA PRO A 23 2.45 -7.44 -6.74
C PRO A 23 3.52 -6.93 -7.72
N GLY A 24 3.76 -5.62 -7.68
CA GLY A 24 4.96 -4.98 -8.22
C GLY A 24 6.04 -4.94 -7.13
N TRP A 25 6.36 -3.74 -6.64
CA TRP A 25 7.21 -3.56 -5.46
C TRP A 25 6.35 -3.22 -4.25
N SER A 26 6.14 -4.20 -3.38
CA SER A 26 5.37 -4.05 -2.15
C SER A 26 6.22 -4.51 -0.99
N ALA A 27 6.66 -3.58 -0.15
CA ALA A 27 7.54 -3.84 0.97
C ALA A 27 7.05 -3.15 2.24
N TYR A 28 7.30 -3.78 3.38
CA TYR A 28 7.27 -3.11 4.67
C TYR A 28 8.53 -3.44 5.45
N TYR A 29 8.96 -2.50 6.31
CA TYR A 29 10.08 -2.70 7.21
C TYR A 29 9.87 -1.90 8.50
N LYS A 30 10.42 -2.39 9.62
CA LYS A 30 10.45 -1.71 10.92
C LYS A 30 11.90 -1.47 11.35
N ASP A 31 12.26 -0.24 11.71
CA ASP A 31 13.59 0.06 12.26
C ASP A 31 13.69 -0.19 13.76
N ASP A 32 14.91 -0.06 14.28
CA ASP A 32 15.22 -0.20 15.71
C ASP A 32 14.52 0.85 16.59
N PHE A 33 14.01 1.94 16.02
CA PHE A 33 13.21 2.96 16.73
C PHE A 33 11.71 2.64 16.69
N GLY A 34 11.32 1.53 16.06
CA GLY A 34 9.93 1.12 15.91
C GLY A 34 9.19 1.83 14.77
N VAL A 35 9.89 2.59 13.92
CA VAL A 35 9.28 3.23 12.75
C VAL A 35 9.07 2.17 11.68
N VAL A 36 7.81 1.96 11.33
CA VAL A 36 7.39 1.12 10.21
C VAL A 36 7.24 1.99 8.98
N ARG A 37 7.87 1.59 7.88
CA ARG A 37 7.63 2.16 6.54
C ARG A 37 6.94 1.14 5.68
N VAL A 38 5.95 1.59 4.91
CA VAL A 38 5.15 0.76 4.01
C VAL A 38 5.18 1.38 2.63
N HIS A 39 5.51 0.56 1.64
CA HIS A 39 5.33 0.85 0.24
C HIS A 39 4.54 -0.30 -0.38
N VAL A 40 3.49 0.01 -1.11
CA VAL A 40 2.72 -1.00 -1.85
C VAL A 40 2.62 -0.54 -3.29
N SER A 41 2.94 -1.42 -4.22
CA SER A 41 2.71 -1.20 -5.64
C SER A 41 2.10 -2.46 -6.25
N LEU A 42 0.90 -2.33 -6.81
CA LEU A 42 0.19 -3.45 -7.44
C LEU A 42 -0.20 -3.09 -8.88
N ASN A 43 -0.29 -4.10 -9.74
CA ASN A 43 -0.77 -3.98 -11.11
C ASN A 43 -2.07 -4.78 -11.26
N TYR A 44 -3.12 -4.13 -11.74
CA TYR A 44 -4.42 -4.73 -11.97
C TYR A 44 -4.42 -5.52 -13.28
N THR A 45 -4.85 -6.77 -13.22
CA THR A 45 -4.91 -7.72 -14.35
C THR A 45 -6.34 -8.09 -14.73
N GLY A 46 -7.35 -7.55 -14.05
CA GLY A 46 -8.76 -7.78 -14.34
C GLY A 46 -9.31 -6.89 -15.46
N ALA A 47 -10.58 -7.12 -15.79
CA ALA A 47 -11.35 -6.24 -16.66
C ALA A 47 -11.80 -4.97 -15.89
N ASP A 48 -12.21 -3.94 -16.62
CA ASP A 48 -12.78 -2.71 -16.04
C ASP A 48 -13.84 -3.01 -14.96
N ASP A 49 -13.63 -2.47 -13.76
CA ASP A 49 -14.55 -2.58 -12.63
C ASP A 49 -15.00 -1.19 -12.16
N ALA A 50 -16.05 -0.68 -12.81
CA ALA A 50 -16.71 0.56 -12.39
C ALA A 50 -17.39 0.44 -11.01
N SER A 51 -17.72 -0.77 -10.57
CA SER A 51 -18.41 -1.00 -9.29
C SER A 51 -17.51 -0.77 -8.08
N SER A 52 -16.19 -0.77 -8.27
CA SER A 52 -15.21 -0.41 -7.23
C SER A 52 -15.19 1.08 -6.87
N GLY A 53 -15.85 1.95 -7.67
CA GLY A 53 -15.76 3.39 -7.50
C GLY A 53 -16.07 3.85 -6.07
N LYS A 54 -15.16 4.66 -5.51
CA LYS A 54 -15.23 5.17 -4.11
C LYS A 54 -15.31 4.09 -3.03
N LYS A 55 -15.01 2.83 -3.32
CA LYS A 55 -14.88 1.76 -2.30
C LYS A 55 -13.43 1.69 -1.82
N GLN A 56 -13.24 1.11 -0.63
CA GLN A 56 -11.91 0.81 -0.13
C GLN A 56 -11.33 -0.39 -0.89
N LEU A 57 -10.15 -0.20 -1.45
CA LEU A 57 -9.28 -1.26 -1.94
C LEU A 57 -8.25 -1.55 -0.84
N VAL A 58 -8.36 -2.71 -0.20
CA VAL A 58 -7.32 -3.21 0.70
C VAL A 58 -6.17 -3.70 -0.16
N LEU A 59 -4.96 -3.20 0.05
CA LEU A 59 -3.75 -3.51 -0.73
C LEU A 59 -2.91 -4.63 -0.09
N GLY A 60 -3.22 -4.97 1.15
CA GLY A 60 -2.65 -6.08 1.92
C GLY A 60 -2.72 -5.81 3.41
N VAL A 61 -2.14 -6.70 4.22
CA VAL A 61 -2.27 -6.66 5.69
C VAL A 61 -0.90 -6.77 6.35
N LEU A 62 -0.61 -5.85 7.26
CA LEU A 62 0.58 -5.90 8.10
C LEU A 62 0.43 -6.96 9.20
N PRO A 63 1.50 -7.72 9.50
CA PRO A 63 1.54 -8.60 10.66
C PRO A 63 1.47 -7.80 11.97
N GLU A 64 1.01 -8.45 13.03
CA GLU A 64 0.67 -7.82 14.32
C GLU A 64 1.76 -6.89 14.89
N GLY A 65 3.03 -7.33 14.92
CA GLY A 65 4.15 -6.53 15.44
C GLY A 65 4.55 -5.30 14.60
N TYR A 66 3.87 -5.09 13.48
CA TYR A 66 4.08 -3.98 12.55
C TYR A 66 2.85 -3.08 12.45
N ARG A 67 1.79 -3.30 13.23
CA ARG A 67 0.55 -2.51 13.13
C ARG A 67 0.64 -1.20 13.91
N PRO A 68 -0.04 -0.13 13.45
CA PRO A 68 -0.13 1.10 14.22
C PRO A 68 -1.13 0.96 15.36
N ARG A 69 -0.99 1.78 16.41
CA ARG A 69 -1.97 1.82 17.52
C ARG A 69 -3.32 2.42 17.11
N TYR A 70 -3.28 3.42 16.24
CA TYR A 70 -4.43 4.11 15.67
C TYR A 70 -4.32 4.11 14.15
N THR A 71 -5.42 4.31 13.44
CA THR A 71 -5.36 4.41 11.98
C THR A 71 -4.44 5.55 11.56
N VAL A 72 -3.53 5.24 10.64
CA VAL A 72 -2.58 6.22 10.07
C VAL A 72 -3.07 6.57 8.66
N GLU A 73 -3.19 7.86 8.36
CA GLU A 73 -3.53 8.31 7.02
C GLU A 73 -2.33 8.15 6.08
N ILE A 74 -2.58 7.63 4.87
CA ILE A 74 -1.57 7.50 3.82
C ILE A 74 -2.10 8.06 2.51
N GLY A 75 -1.17 8.54 1.68
CA GLY A 75 -1.45 8.93 0.30
C GLY A 75 -1.13 7.80 -0.66
N GLY A 76 -1.79 7.83 -1.82
CA GLY A 76 -1.48 6.96 -2.92
C GLY A 76 -1.93 7.55 -4.25
N HIS A 77 -1.69 6.80 -5.31
CA HIS A 77 -2.17 7.16 -6.63
C HIS A 77 -2.53 5.95 -7.46
N PHE A 78 -3.49 6.15 -8.35
CA PHE A 78 -3.82 5.25 -9.44
C PHE A 78 -3.35 5.85 -10.76
N ARG A 79 -2.85 5.01 -11.66
CA ARG A 79 -2.49 5.40 -13.04
C ARG A 79 -2.83 4.27 -14.00
N ILE A 80 -3.29 4.61 -15.19
CA ILE A 80 -3.49 3.62 -16.25
C ILE A 80 -2.19 3.50 -17.05
N ALA A 81 -1.76 2.28 -17.35
CA ALA A 81 -0.55 2.08 -18.14
C ALA A 81 -0.71 2.72 -19.54
N GLY A 82 0.22 3.61 -19.90
CA GLY A 82 0.19 4.35 -21.16
C GLY A 82 -0.50 5.70 -21.10
N GLU A 83 -1.13 6.05 -19.97
CA GLU A 83 -1.71 7.37 -19.74
C GLU A 83 -0.78 8.27 -18.90
N THR A 84 -0.86 9.58 -19.13
CA THR A 84 -0.08 10.59 -18.38
C THR A 84 -0.80 11.08 -17.12
N GLU A 85 -2.11 10.85 -17.02
CA GLU A 85 -2.91 11.30 -15.88
C GLU A 85 -2.66 10.42 -14.65
N VAL A 86 -2.43 11.07 -13.51
CA VAL A 86 -2.24 10.43 -12.21
C VAL A 86 -3.37 10.84 -11.29
N GLN A 87 -4.11 9.86 -10.79
CA GLN A 87 -5.24 10.08 -9.89
C GLN A 87 -4.80 9.89 -8.44
N THR A 88 -4.52 10.99 -7.75
CA THR A 88 -4.14 10.96 -6.33
C THR A 88 -5.35 10.64 -5.46
N VAL A 89 -5.16 9.73 -4.51
CA VAL A 89 -6.18 9.27 -3.58
C VAL A 89 -5.62 9.23 -2.16
N TYR A 90 -6.51 9.20 -1.18
CA TYR A 90 -6.15 8.98 0.22
C TYR A 90 -6.58 7.59 0.69
N GLY A 91 -6.07 7.17 1.83
CA GLY A 91 -6.45 5.94 2.50
C GLY A 91 -5.81 5.85 3.86
N GLY A 92 -5.52 4.63 4.31
CA GLY A 92 -4.90 4.47 5.61
C GLY A 92 -4.30 3.09 5.86
N ILE A 93 -3.69 3.00 7.04
CA ILE A 93 -3.24 1.75 7.65
C ILE A 93 -4.03 1.61 8.94
N GLY A 94 -4.98 0.69 8.95
CA GLY A 94 -5.81 0.40 10.13
C GLY A 94 -4.99 -0.23 11.25
N ASN A 95 -5.50 -0.14 12.49
CA ASN A 95 -4.93 -0.87 13.62
C ASN A 95 -5.08 -2.40 13.48
N ASP A 96 -5.99 -2.86 12.60
CA ASP A 96 -6.12 -4.24 12.14
C ASP A 96 -5.02 -4.64 11.11
N GLY A 97 -4.15 -3.70 10.74
CA GLY A 97 -3.04 -3.86 9.81
C GLY A 97 -3.43 -3.71 8.34
N ARG A 98 -4.71 -3.49 8.00
CA ARG A 98 -5.14 -3.33 6.61
C ARG A 98 -4.57 -2.03 6.05
N VAL A 99 -3.76 -2.16 5.00
CA VAL A 99 -3.32 -1.03 4.17
C VAL A 99 -4.38 -0.86 3.10
N PHE A 100 -5.00 0.32 2.99
CA PHE A 100 -6.07 0.55 2.02
C PHE A 100 -5.99 1.93 1.38
N LEU A 101 -6.55 2.06 0.18
CA LEU A 101 -6.83 3.31 -0.50
C LEU A 101 -8.28 3.35 -0.95
N TRP A 102 -8.84 4.54 -1.11
CA TRP A 102 -10.13 4.71 -1.79
C TRP A 102 -9.92 4.65 -3.30
N ALA A 103 -10.63 3.75 -3.99
CA ALA A 103 -10.58 3.64 -5.44
C ALA A 103 -11.12 4.92 -6.10
N PRO A 104 -10.65 5.28 -7.31
CA PRO A 104 -11.11 6.47 -8.01
C PRO A 104 -12.62 6.46 -8.24
N GLY A 105 -13.22 7.64 -8.42
CA GLY A 105 -14.68 7.75 -8.57
C GLY A 105 -15.24 6.95 -9.75
N ALA A 106 -14.48 6.82 -10.84
CA ALA A 106 -14.84 6.04 -12.02
C ALA A 106 -14.59 4.53 -11.88
N GLY A 107 -14.03 4.08 -10.75
CA GLY A 107 -13.61 2.69 -10.52
C GLY A 107 -12.22 2.37 -11.05
N ILE A 108 -11.87 1.09 -10.97
CA ILE A 108 -10.60 0.51 -11.40
C ILE A 108 -10.71 0.14 -12.87
N LYS A 109 -9.68 0.48 -13.66
CA LYS A 109 -9.60 0.17 -15.09
C LYS A 109 -8.60 -0.93 -15.37
N ALA A 110 -8.81 -1.68 -16.46
CA ALA A 110 -7.82 -2.63 -16.95
C ALA A 110 -6.45 -1.94 -17.11
N ASN A 111 -5.37 -2.67 -16.78
CA ASN A 111 -3.99 -2.17 -16.80
C ASN A 111 -3.70 -1.00 -15.83
N MET A 112 -4.56 -0.77 -14.85
CA MET A 112 -4.31 0.24 -13.82
C MET A 112 -3.24 -0.24 -12.84
N ARG A 113 -2.41 0.69 -12.37
CA ARG A 113 -1.43 0.49 -11.31
C ARG A 113 -1.82 1.33 -10.12
N VAL A 114 -1.60 0.79 -8.94
CA VAL A 114 -1.78 1.51 -7.68
C VAL A 114 -0.45 1.56 -6.94
N CYS A 115 -0.15 2.71 -6.34
CA CYS A 115 0.97 2.86 -5.42
C CYS A 115 0.51 3.57 -4.14
N ALA A 116 0.92 3.06 -2.98
CA ALA A 116 0.64 3.64 -1.67
C ALA A 116 1.93 3.70 -0.85
N MET A 117 2.16 4.80 -0.13
CA MET A 117 3.33 4.97 0.72
C MET A 117 2.96 5.62 2.05
N GLY A 118 3.55 5.15 3.14
CA GLY A 118 3.35 5.73 4.46
C GLY A 118 4.39 5.29 5.48
N TYR A 119 4.43 5.97 6.62
CA TYR A 119 5.25 5.58 7.76
C TYR A 119 4.55 5.92 9.07
N PHE A 120 4.87 5.17 10.13
CA PHE A 120 4.32 5.37 11.47
C PHE A 120 5.18 4.67 12.52
N ILE A 121 4.89 4.90 13.80
CA ILE A 121 5.50 4.15 14.91
C ILE A 121 4.57 2.99 15.27
N ALA A 122 5.07 1.76 15.22
CA ALA A 122 4.27 0.58 15.57
C ALA A 122 3.74 0.68 17.00
N ALA A 123 2.57 0.08 17.25
CA ALA A 123 2.19 -0.27 18.62
C ALA A 123 3.25 -1.25 19.16
N HIS A 124 3.73 -0.99 20.38
CA HIS A 124 4.79 -1.76 21.03
C HIS A 124 4.59 -3.28 20.91
#